data_AF-A0A8J3ILD4-F1
#
_entry.id   AF-A0A8J3ILD4-F1
#
_cell.length_a   1.000
_cell.length_b   1.000
_cell.length_c   1.000
_cell.angle_alpha   90.00
_cell.angle_beta   90.00
_cell.angle_gamma   90.00
#
_symmetry.space_group_name_H-M   'P 1'
#
loop_
_entity.id
_entity.type
_entity.pdbx_description
1 polymer ?
#
loop_
_entity_poly.entity_id
_entity_poly.type
_entity_poly.pdbx_seq_one_letter_code
_entity_poly.pdbx_strand_id
1 'polypeptide(L)'
;MYYQPDNNDSNQSPFNNQPTQQGPGAFDNSSWQYPSNDPYNNYKSNYNQAGYQPQFPGQFGYPPPTAQKKGLWSWYKGQKKWTQTGIGCGTVFLALMLCVCSLSAINGNQPSSQVASSATATPTQFISTNAETATPTDAAVVSTATVDTMSAPATATPTPIPPTPTPIPPTPTPVPTKPPTPTPTPIPTKPPVPTLAPTQPPKTGVNGNPWGYDFTPGNLISSPPANFCDYFNCIKSFWQSTNGYVDECNDGTFSHSGGVRGACSSHGGEKRPLYSH
;
A
#
# COMPACT_ATOMS: atom_id res chain seq x y z
N MET A 1 -34.22 57.83 -30.17
CA MET A 1 -32.95 57.40 -29.56
C MET A 1 -32.66 55.99 -30.07
N TYR A 2 -31.97 55.90 -31.20
CA TYR A 2 -31.48 54.64 -31.77
C TYR A 2 -29.96 54.66 -31.60
N TYR A 3 -29.43 53.70 -30.84
CA TYR A 3 -27.99 53.51 -30.67
C TYR A 3 -27.49 52.57 -31.77
N GLN A 4 -26.60 53.06 -32.62
CA GLN A 4 -25.67 52.25 -33.41
C GLN A 4 -24.42 51.98 -32.56
N PRO A 5 -23.81 50.80 -32.63
CA PRO A 5 -22.42 50.64 -32.26
C PRO A 5 -21.53 50.72 -33.50
N ASP A 6 -20.52 51.60 -33.40
CA ASP A 6 -19.46 51.80 -34.36
C ASP A 6 -18.55 50.57 -34.48
N ASN A 7 -18.33 50.15 -35.72
CA ASN A 7 -17.15 49.39 -36.13
C ASN A 7 -15.96 50.34 -36.12
N ASN A 8 -14.88 49.99 -35.42
CA ASN A 8 -13.58 50.55 -35.72
C ASN A 8 -12.49 49.48 -35.67
N ASP A 9 -11.82 49.35 -36.81
CA ASP A 9 -10.61 48.61 -37.11
C ASP A 9 -9.49 48.88 -36.10
N SER A 10 -8.64 47.88 -35.82
CA SER A 10 -7.21 47.99 -36.18
C SER A 10 -6.45 46.68 -35.95
N ASN A 11 -6.12 46.09 -37.09
CA ASN A 11 -5.01 45.19 -37.35
C ASN A 11 -3.67 45.72 -36.79
N GLN A 12 -3.12 45.09 -35.75
CA GLN A 12 -1.68 45.07 -35.47
C GLN A 12 -1.27 43.72 -34.86
N SER A 13 -0.75 42.84 -35.71
CA SER A 13 0.40 41.98 -35.34
C SER A 13 1.65 42.87 -35.40
N PRO A 14 2.66 42.70 -34.51
CA PRO A 14 3.44 41.47 -34.45
C PRO A 14 3.92 41.09 -33.04
N PHE A 15 4.23 39.81 -32.81
CA PHE A 15 5.47 39.32 -32.21
C PHE A 15 5.31 37.83 -31.91
N ASN A 16 5.82 37.04 -32.85
CA ASN A 16 6.01 35.62 -32.75
C ASN A 16 7.14 35.35 -31.74
N ASN A 17 6.79 35.11 -30.48
CA ASN A 17 7.69 34.52 -29.50
C ASN A 17 7.37 33.03 -29.40
N GLN A 18 7.89 32.25 -30.36
CA GLN A 18 8.07 30.82 -30.13
C GLN A 18 9.19 30.64 -29.10
N PRO A 19 8.97 29.89 -28.00
CA PRO A 19 10.08 29.29 -27.30
C PRO A 19 10.71 28.27 -28.24
N THR A 20 11.99 28.48 -28.56
CA THR A 20 12.87 27.50 -29.18
C THR A 20 12.70 26.15 -28.47
N GLN A 21 12.13 25.18 -29.19
CA GLN A 21 12.31 23.78 -28.85
C GLN A 21 13.79 23.44 -29.05
N GLN A 22 14.56 23.55 -27.97
CA GLN A 22 15.81 22.84 -27.86
C GLN A 22 15.47 21.35 -27.92
N GLY A 23 16.02 20.68 -28.93
CA GLY A 23 15.80 19.27 -29.18
C GLY A 23 16.21 18.39 -28.00
N PRO A 24 15.79 17.11 -28.01
CA PRO A 24 16.20 16.14 -27.02
C PRO A 24 17.71 15.93 -27.13
N GLY A 25 18.46 16.62 -26.28
CA GLY A 25 19.82 16.24 -25.94
C GLY A 25 19.75 14.83 -25.37
N ALA A 26 20.39 13.89 -26.06
CA ALA A 26 20.63 12.55 -25.56
C ALA A 26 21.38 12.67 -24.23
N PHE A 27 20.66 12.49 -23.13
CA PHE A 27 21.27 12.27 -21.84
C PHE A 27 21.84 10.85 -21.87
N ASP A 28 23.16 10.81 -21.90
CA ASP A 28 23.98 9.64 -21.68
C ASP A 28 23.52 8.94 -20.39
N ASN A 29 22.88 7.78 -20.57
CA ASN A 29 22.38 6.92 -19.50
C ASN A 29 23.50 5.96 -19.06
N SER A 30 24.63 6.52 -18.64
CA SER A 30 25.72 5.76 -18.05
C SER A 30 25.99 6.23 -16.62
N SER A 31 25.59 5.38 -15.68
CA SER A 31 26.17 5.27 -14.33
C SER A 31 26.04 6.49 -13.41
N TRP A 32 24.81 6.84 -13.03
CA TRP A 32 24.58 7.25 -11.64
C TRP A 32 24.56 5.99 -10.76
N GLN A 33 25.74 5.45 -10.46
CA GLN A 33 25.94 4.77 -9.19
C GLN A 33 25.68 5.83 -8.11
N TYR A 34 24.45 5.89 -7.62
CA TYR A 34 24.18 6.57 -6.38
C TYR A 34 25.12 5.96 -5.34
N PRO A 35 26.02 6.75 -4.70
CA PRO A 35 26.65 6.27 -3.50
C PRO A 35 25.51 5.94 -2.54
N SER A 36 25.44 4.66 -2.16
CA SER A 36 24.56 4.14 -1.12
C SER A 36 24.97 4.70 0.25
N ASN A 37 25.02 6.02 0.37
CA ASN A 37 25.07 6.72 1.64
C ASN A 37 23.63 6.88 2.08
N ASP A 38 23.06 5.78 2.56
CA ASP A 38 21.83 5.77 3.34
C ASP A 38 22.08 6.65 4.58
N PRO A 39 21.55 7.89 4.65
CA PRO A 39 21.67 8.67 5.88
C PRO A 39 20.82 8.08 7.01
N TYR A 40 19.97 7.08 6.69
CA TYR A 40 19.09 6.40 7.62
C TYR A 40 19.75 5.30 8.47
N ASN A 41 20.96 4.83 8.12
CA ASN A 41 21.67 3.87 8.97
C ASN A 41 22.32 4.50 10.22
N ASN A 42 22.41 5.84 10.29
CA ASN A 42 22.90 6.50 11.50
C ASN A 42 21.78 6.69 12.55
N TYR A 43 20.52 6.84 12.13
CA TYR A 43 19.42 7.08 13.07
C TYR A 43 18.97 5.84 13.87
N LYS A 44 19.35 4.62 13.44
CA LYS A 44 19.03 3.38 14.17
C LYS A 44 20.06 2.96 15.21
N SER A 45 21.25 3.59 15.23
CA SER A 45 22.35 3.14 16.09
C SER A 45 22.47 3.90 17.42
N ASN A 46 21.69 4.97 17.64
CA ASN A 46 21.88 5.86 18.79
C ASN A 46 20.71 5.94 19.80
N TYR A 47 19.71 5.06 19.70
CA TYR A 47 18.64 4.98 20.72
C TYR A 47 18.99 4.08 21.93
N ASN A 48 20.25 3.64 22.04
CA ASN A 48 20.75 2.88 23.20
C ASN A 48 21.88 3.59 23.96
N GLN A 49 22.09 4.90 23.77
CA GLN A 49 22.94 5.67 24.68
C GLN A 49 22.11 6.49 25.66
N ALA A 50 22.49 6.31 26.92
CA ALA A 50 21.84 6.81 28.11
C ALA A 50 21.61 8.33 28.09
N GLY A 51 20.35 8.70 28.32
CA GLY A 51 19.96 9.78 29.22
C GLY A 51 20.62 11.15 29.05
N TYR A 52 20.26 11.90 28.02
CA TYR A 52 20.16 13.37 28.14
C TYR A 52 18.93 13.88 27.39
N GLN A 53 17.87 14.16 28.14
CA GLN A 53 16.75 15.00 27.69
C GLN A 53 17.16 16.46 27.93
N PRO A 54 17.23 17.33 26.90
CA PRO A 54 17.39 18.76 27.13
C PRO A 54 16.13 19.28 27.85
N GLN A 55 16.30 19.75 29.09
CA GLN A 55 15.23 20.37 29.84
C GLN A 55 14.90 21.73 29.25
N PHE A 56 13.72 21.83 28.62
CA PHE A 56 13.10 23.11 28.31
C PHE A 56 12.47 23.69 29.59
N PRO A 57 12.86 24.89 30.05
CA PRO A 57 12.22 25.51 31.20
C PRO A 57 10.82 26.00 30.81
N GLY A 58 9.77 25.33 31.29
CA GLY A 58 8.42 25.91 31.31
C GLY A 58 7.21 24.99 31.13
N GLN A 59 7.35 23.70 30.82
CA GLN A 59 6.17 22.83 30.66
C GLN A 59 5.88 22.03 31.94
N PHE A 60 4.79 22.40 32.63
CA PHE A 60 4.16 21.57 33.64
C PHE A 60 3.71 20.27 32.99
N GLY A 61 4.50 19.20 33.16
CA GLY A 61 4.19 17.88 32.64
C GLY A 61 2.95 17.31 33.31
N TYR A 62 1.92 17.04 32.52
CA TYR A 62 0.87 16.12 32.94
C TYR A 62 1.51 14.75 33.19
N PRO A 63 1.11 14.03 34.25
CA PRO A 63 1.63 12.68 34.49
C PRO A 63 1.35 11.83 33.25
N PRO A 64 2.33 11.05 32.77
CA PRO A 64 2.13 10.20 31.61
C PRO A 64 0.92 9.29 31.89
N PRO A 65 -0.03 9.17 30.94
CA PRO A 65 -1.15 8.25 31.10
C PRO A 65 -0.55 6.87 31.36
N THR A 66 -0.91 6.28 32.50
CA THR A 66 -0.43 4.96 32.88
C THR A 66 -0.75 4.01 31.74
N ALA A 67 0.27 3.35 31.21
CA ALA A 67 0.13 2.38 30.14
C ALA A 67 -0.81 1.26 30.61
N GLN A 68 -2.10 1.42 30.32
CA GLN A 68 -3.10 0.41 30.62
C GLN A 68 -2.71 -0.83 29.82
N LYS A 69 -2.29 -1.89 30.53
CA LYS A 69 -2.09 -3.21 29.97
C LYS A 69 -3.43 -3.69 29.41
N LYS A 70 -3.73 -3.34 28.17
CA LYS A 70 -4.84 -3.93 27.43
C LYS A 70 -4.54 -5.41 27.36
N GLY A 71 -5.29 -6.21 28.11
CA GLY A 71 -5.07 -7.65 28.18
C GLY A 71 -5.05 -8.24 26.77
N LEU A 72 -4.15 -9.18 26.53
CA LEU A 72 -3.91 -9.85 25.24
C LEU A 72 -5.23 -10.26 24.54
N TRP A 73 -6.23 -10.60 25.35
CA TRP A 73 -7.55 -11.02 24.91
C TRP A 73 -8.41 -9.90 24.28
N SER A 74 -8.26 -8.66 24.74
CA SER A 74 -8.97 -7.49 24.18
C SER A 74 -8.42 -7.12 22.80
N TRP A 75 -7.10 -7.25 22.63
CA TRP A 75 -6.45 -7.08 21.32
C TRP A 75 -6.89 -8.17 20.33
N TYR A 76 -6.97 -9.43 20.78
CA TYR A 76 -7.37 -10.56 19.91
C TYR A 76 -8.80 -10.43 19.37
N LYS A 77 -9.73 -9.87 20.15
CA LYS A 77 -11.11 -9.64 19.72
C LYS A 77 -11.27 -8.51 18.69
N GLY A 78 -10.31 -7.59 18.58
CA GLY A 78 -10.33 -6.50 17.61
C GLY A 78 -9.80 -6.87 16.22
N GLN A 79 -9.24 -8.07 16.04
CA GLN A 79 -8.65 -8.49 14.77
C GLN A 79 -9.70 -8.94 13.75
N LYS A 80 -9.47 -8.63 12.46
CA LYS A 80 -10.34 -9.04 11.34
C LYS A 80 -10.40 -10.57 11.24
N LYS A 81 -11.56 -11.11 10.83
CA LYS A 81 -11.83 -12.56 10.75
C LYS A 81 -10.78 -13.36 9.95
N TRP A 82 -10.17 -12.76 8.93
CA TRP A 82 -9.09 -13.40 8.15
C TRP A 82 -7.80 -13.61 8.94
N THR A 83 -7.44 -12.71 9.84
CA THR A 83 -6.23 -12.84 10.69
C THR A 83 -6.40 -13.98 11.69
N GLN A 84 -7.62 -14.21 12.19
CA GLN A 84 -7.91 -15.30 13.13
C GLN A 84 -7.74 -16.68 12.49
N THR A 85 -8.16 -16.84 11.23
CA THR A 85 -7.95 -18.09 10.48
C THR A 85 -6.47 -18.35 10.19
N GLY A 86 -5.70 -17.29 9.89
CA GLY A 86 -4.26 -17.41 9.64
C GLY A 86 -3.45 -17.90 10.85
N ILE A 87 -3.75 -17.39 12.04
CA ILE A 87 -3.05 -17.80 13.27
C ILE A 87 -3.39 -19.26 13.64
N GLY A 88 -4.65 -19.67 13.52
CA GLY A 88 -5.05 -21.05 13.79
C GLY A 88 -4.36 -22.04 12.85
N CYS A 89 -4.36 -21.75 11.55
CA CYS A 89 -3.70 -22.60 10.56
C CYS A 89 -2.18 -22.67 10.78
N GLY A 90 -1.54 -21.53 11.08
CA GLY A 90 -0.11 -21.47 11.38
C GLY A 90 0.30 -22.34 12.56
N THR A 91 -0.48 -22.36 13.64
CA THR A 91 -0.19 -23.21 14.81
C THR A 91 -0.31 -24.70 14.51
N VAL A 92 -1.28 -25.11 13.68
CA VAL A 92 -1.44 -26.51 13.27
C VAL A 92 -0.26 -26.94 12.40
N PHE A 93 0.14 -26.13 11.43
CA PHE A 93 1.31 -26.42 10.59
C PHE A 93 2.61 -26.52 11.41
N LEU A 94 2.83 -25.61 12.35
CA LEU A 94 4.02 -25.63 13.21
C LEU A 94 4.06 -26.88 14.10
N ALA A 95 2.92 -27.26 14.70
CA ALA A 95 2.82 -28.48 15.50
C ALA A 95 3.06 -29.74 14.67
N LEU A 96 2.52 -29.80 13.45
CA LEU A 96 2.70 -30.93 12.53
C LEU A 96 4.17 -31.04 12.11
N MET A 97 4.83 -29.90 11.82
CA MET A 97 6.25 -29.86 11.48
C MET A 97 7.15 -30.29 12.64
N LEU A 98 6.88 -29.83 13.87
CA LEU A 98 7.56 -30.29 15.09
C LEU A 98 7.36 -31.79 15.34
N CYS A 99 6.17 -32.32 15.04
CA CYS A 99 5.87 -33.74 15.19
C CYS A 99 6.67 -34.59 14.19
N VAL A 100 6.77 -34.15 12.92
CA VAL A 100 7.58 -34.83 11.89
C VAL A 100 9.08 -34.79 12.21
N CYS A 101 9.59 -33.66 12.73
CA CYS A 101 10.98 -33.56 13.18
C CYS A 101 11.30 -34.54 14.33
N SER A 102 10.34 -34.78 15.23
CA SER A 102 10.52 -35.69 16.37
C SER A 102 10.54 -37.16 15.92
N LEU A 103 9.78 -37.53 14.90
CA LEU A 103 9.77 -38.89 14.34
C LEU A 103 11.07 -39.23 13.58
N SER A 104 11.75 -38.22 13.05
CA SER A 104 13.02 -38.40 12.32
C SER A 104 14.19 -38.80 13.22
N ALA A 105 14.07 -38.59 14.54
CA ALA A 105 15.12 -38.90 15.51
C ALA A 105 15.11 -40.36 16.01
N ILE A 106 14.08 -41.16 15.71
CA ILE A 106 13.91 -42.51 16.30
C ILE A 106 14.48 -43.63 15.41
N ASN A 107 14.76 -43.38 14.12
CA ASN A 107 15.29 -44.41 13.19
C ASN A 107 16.81 -44.34 12.93
N GLY A 108 17.55 -43.53 13.67
CA GLY A 108 19.00 -43.38 13.52
C GLY A 108 19.80 -44.40 14.34
N ASN A 109 19.61 -45.70 14.12
CA ASN A 109 20.52 -46.73 14.65
C ASN A 109 20.84 -47.78 13.57
N GLN A 110 21.48 -47.34 12.49
CA GLN A 110 22.25 -48.22 11.62
C GLN A 110 23.74 -47.96 11.83
N PRO A 111 24.54 -48.97 12.21
CA PRO A 111 25.99 -48.86 12.23
C PRO A 111 26.49 -48.89 10.77
N SER A 112 26.93 -47.74 10.25
CA SER A 112 27.71 -47.69 9.02
C SER A 112 29.13 -47.28 9.33
N SER A 113 30.02 -48.18 8.91
CA SER A 113 31.46 -48.14 9.06
C SER A 113 32.08 -46.82 8.64
N GLN A 114 33.04 -46.38 9.44
CA GLN A 114 33.99 -45.33 9.12
C GLN A 114 34.76 -45.70 7.84
N VAL A 115 34.75 -44.81 6.85
CA VAL A 115 35.90 -44.64 5.97
C VAL A 115 36.26 -43.17 5.98
N ALA A 116 37.42 -42.90 6.57
CA ALA A 116 38.08 -41.61 6.58
C ALA A 116 38.46 -41.20 5.17
N SER A 117 38.28 -39.93 4.82
CA SER A 117 39.14 -39.23 3.85
C SER A 117 39.02 -37.73 4.06
N SER A 118 40.04 -37.22 4.73
CA SER A 118 40.47 -35.83 4.76
C SER A 118 41.00 -35.40 3.40
N ALA A 119 40.59 -34.23 2.90
CA ALA A 119 41.44 -33.40 2.04
C ALA A 119 40.98 -31.93 2.01
N THR A 120 41.84 -31.12 2.61
CA THR A 120 42.19 -29.71 2.35
C THR A 120 42.19 -29.29 0.87
N ALA A 121 41.65 -28.11 0.56
CA ALA A 121 42.19 -27.05 -0.34
C ALA A 121 41.10 -25.99 -0.65
N THR A 122 41.22 -24.75 -0.14
CA THR A 122 41.76 -23.55 -0.84
C THR A 122 40.68 -22.74 -1.59
N PRO A 123 40.50 -21.44 -1.28
CA PRO A 123 39.58 -20.56 -2.00
C PRO A 123 40.26 -19.99 -3.26
N THR A 124 39.57 -20.03 -4.40
CA THR A 124 40.00 -19.33 -5.62
C THR A 124 38.84 -18.47 -6.12
N GLN A 125 39.06 -17.16 -6.14
CA GLN A 125 38.24 -16.21 -6.86
C GLN A 125 38.62 -16.22 -8.34
N PHE A 126 37.64 -16.06 -9.23
CA PHE A 126 37.89 -15.54 -10.57
C PHE A 126 36.84 -14.49 -10.94
N ILE A 127 37.39 -13.41 -11.47
CA ILE A 127 36.79 -12.21 -12.07
C ILE A 127 36.53 -12.49 -13.56
N SER A 128 35.75 -11.61 -14.21
CA SER A 128 35.64 -11.37 -15.67
C SER A 128 34.70 -12.32 -16.44
N THR A 129 33.87 -11.93 -17.42
CA THR A 129 33.76 -10.71 -18.26
C THR A 129 32.55 -10.86 -19.21
N ASN A 130 32.18 -9.76 -19.91
CA ASN A 130 31.33 -9.63 -21.12
C ASN A 130 29.84 -9.36 -20.84
N ALA A 131 29.18 -8.26 -21.22
CA ALA A 131 29.37 -7.22 -22.24
C ALA A 131 29.29 -7.70 -23.71
N GLU A 132 28.07 -7.77 -24.23
CA GLU A 132 27.66 -7.66 -25.65
C GLU A 132 26.11 -7.54 -25.63
N THR A 133 25.44 -6.45 -26.02
CA THR A 133 25.34 -5.76 -27.32
C THR A 133 25.00 -6.68 -28.48
N ALA A 134 23.71 -6.96 -28.69
CA ALA A 134 23.14 -7.12 -30.04
C ALA A 134 21.61 -6.89 -30.06
N THR A 135 21.27 -5.92 -30.90
CA THR A 135 20.03 -5.54 -31.59
C THR A 135 18.97 -6.64 -31.85
N PRO A 136 17.67 -6.27 -31.93
CA PRO A 136 16.60 -7.18 -32.32
C PRO A 136 16.58 -7.41 -33.84
N THR A 137 16.47 -8.67 -34.25
CA THR A 137 16.17 -9.06 -35.64
C THR A 137 14.83 -9.77 -35.68
N ASP A 138 13.92 -9.13 -36.40
CA ASP A 138 12.65 -9.63 -36.89
C ASP A 138 12.84 -10.88 -37.74
N ALA A 139 12.08 -11.93 -37.47
CA ALA A 139 11.95 -13.09 -38.37
C ALA A 139 10.63 -13.80 -38.10
N ALA A 140 9.64 -13.46 -38.93
CA ALA A 140 8.50 -14.29 -39.23
C ALA A 140 8.95 -15.73 -39.54
N VAL A 141 8.41 -16.70 -38.79
CA VAL A 141 8.39 -18.09 -39.24
C VAL A 141 6.98 -18.63 -39.08
N VAL A 142 6.29 -18.61 -40.22
CA VAL A 142 5.19 -19.50 -40.57
C VAL A 142 5.63 -20.94 -40.28
N SER A 143 4.86 -21.64 -39.44
CA SER A 143 4.88 -23.10 -39.36
C SER A 143 3.47 -23.62 -39.21
N THR A 144 2.90 -23.90 -40.39
CA THR A 144 1.87 -24.91 -40.65
C THR A 144 2.27 -26.26 -40.07
N ALA A 145 1.42 -26.81 -39.20
CA ALA A 145 1.38 -28.24 -38.91
C ALA A 145 -0.10 -28.70 -38.93
N THR A 146 -0.51 -29.14 -40.11
CA THR A 146 -1.51 -30.19 -40.33
C THR A 146 -1.07 -31.50 -39.70
N VAL A 147 -2.01 -32.47 -39.61
CA VAL A 147 -1.87 -33.89 -39.19
C VAL A 147 -2.29 -34.08 -37.71
N ASP A 148 -3.23 -34.93 -37.29
CA ASP A 148 -3.85 -36.10 -37.93
C ASP A 148 -5.28 -36.36 -37.42
N THR A 149 -6.09 -36.91 -38.31
CA THR A 149 -7.46 -37.35 -38.09
C THR A 149 -7.44 -38.77 -37.51
N MET A 150 -7.77 -38.93 -36.23
CA MET A 150 -8.07 -40.24 -35.65
C MET A 150 -9.58 -40.43 -35.51
N SER A 151 -10.08 -41.31 -36.38
CA SER A 151 -11.42 -41.88 -36.43
C SER A 151 -11.73 -42.65 -35.14
N ALA A 152 -12.68 -42.14 -34.34
CA ALA A 152 -13.21 -42.84 -33.16
C ALA A 152 -14.50 -43.61 -33.51
N PRO A 153 -14.72 -44.80 -32.91
CA PRO A 153 -15.83 -45.68 -33.25
C PRO A 153 -17.20 -45.17 -32.76
N ALA A 154 -18.22 -45.37 -33.59
CA ALA A 154 -19.61 -45.05 -33.32
C ALA A 154 -20.10 -45.73 -32.02
N THR A 155 -20.48 -44.91 -31.05
CA THR A 155 -21.10 -45.34 -29.79
C THR A 155 -22.62 -45.27 -29.93
N ALA A 156 -23.28 -46.35 -29.52
CA ALA A 156 -24.70 -46.60 -29.71
C ALA A 156 -25.61 -45.51 -29.12
N THR A 157 -26.61 -45.14 -29.91
CA THR A 157 -27.71 -44.24 -29.56
C THR A 157 -28.53 -44.81 -28.40
N PRO A 158 -28.63 -44.13 -27.24
CA PRO A 158 -29.50 -44.57 -26.15
C PRO A 158 -30.97 -44.34 -26.51
N THR A 159 -31.79 -45.37 -26.26
CA THR A 159 -33.26 -45.36 -26.34
C THR A 159 -33.84 -44.27 -25.43
N PRO A 160 -34.80 -43.45 -25.91
CA PRO A 160 -35.41 -42.40 -25.09
C PRO A 160 -36.19 -43.02 -23.92
N ILE A 161 -35.81 -42.62 -22.70
CA ILE A 161 -36.49 -42.97 -21.45
C ILE A 161 -37.77 -42.12 -21.36
N PRO A 162 -38.93 -42.70 -20.98
CA PRO A 162 -40.17 -41.94 -20.83
C PRO A 162 -40.01 -40.80 -19.81
N PRO A 163 -40.69 -39.65 -20.02
CA PRO A 163 -40.57 -38.51 -19.13
C PRO A 163 -41.11 -38.85 -17.75
N THR A 164 -40.24 -38.74 -16.74
CA THR A 164 -40.62 -38.80 -15.33
C THR A 164 -41.66 -37.71 -15.03
N PRO A 165 -42.76 -38.02 -14.32
CA PRO A 165 -43.80 -37.04 -14.02
C PRO A 165 -43.20 -35.85 -13.27
N THR A 166 -43.42 -34.66 -13.80
CA THR A 166 -42.99 -33.40 -13.19
C THR A 166 -43.69 -33.24 -11.83
N PRO A 167 -42.96 -33.08 -10.72
CA PRO A 167 -43.57 -32.90 -9.42
C PRO A 167 -44.40 -31.61 -9.43
N ILE A 168 -45.66 -31.74 -9.01
CA ILE A 168 -46.58 -30.61 -8.85
C ILE A 168 -46.01 -29.74 -7.72
N PRO A 169 -45.80 -28.43 -7.95
CA PRO A 169 -45.26 -27.55 -6.91
C PRO A 169 -46.25 -27.47 -5.74
N PRO A 170 -45.75 -27.52 -4.49
CA PRO A 170 -46.61 -27.44 -3.32
C PRO A 170 -47.32 -26.09 -3.30
N THR A 171 -48.63 -26.14 -3.04
CA THR A 171 -49.46 -24.95 -2.81
C THR A 171 -48.81 -24.06 -1.75
N PRO A 172 -48.61 -22.75 -2.01
CA PRO A 172 -47.94 -21.87 -1.08
C PRO A 172 -48.70 -21.82 0.25
N THR A 173 -48.05 -22.26 1.32
CA THR A 173 -48.54 -22.09 2.69
C THR A 173 -48.70 -20.60 2.98
N PRO A 174 -49.85 -20.15 3.53
CA PRO A 174 -50.05 -18.75 3.85
C PRO A 174 -48.93 -18.25 4.77
N VAL A 175 -48.21 -17.23 4.31
CA VAL A 175 -47.13 -16.60 5.07
C VAL A 175 -47.75 -15.93 6.30
N PRO A 176 -47.28 -16.22 7.53
CA PRO A 176 -47.77 -15.59 8.74
C PRO A 176 -47.67 -14.07 8.62
N THR A 177 -48.81 -13.38 8.74
CA THR A 177 -48.86 -11.93 8.79
C THR A 177 -48.06 -11.46 10.01
N LYS A 178 -46.99 -10.69 9.76
CA LYS A 178 -46.15 -10.17 10.84
C LYS A 178 -47.01 -9.28 11.75
N PRO A 179 -46.86 -9.40 13.09
CA PRO A 179 -47.53 -8.49 14.00
C PRO A 179 -47.14 -7.04 13.70
N PRO A 180 -48.04 -6.07 13.94
CA PRO A 180 -47.80 -4.66 13.65
C PRO A 180 -46.53 -4.20 14.36
N THR A 181 -45.66 -3.55 13.61
CA THR A 181 -44.44 -2.95 14.16
C THR A 181 -44.85 -1.84 15.13
N PRO A 182 -44.35 -1.82 16.38
CA PRO A 182 -44.72 -0.79 17.34
C PRO A 182 -44.35 0.59 16.78
N THR A 183 -45.30 1.53 16.88
CA THR A 183 -45.09 2.92 16.52
C THR A 183 -43.92 3.49 17.34
N PRO A 184 -42.90 4.10 16.71
CA PRO A 184 -41.76 4.62 17.45
C PRO A 184 -42.20 5.73 18.41
N THR A 185 -41.92 5.54 19.69
CA THR A 185 -42.08 6.57 20.71
C THR A 185 -41.14 7.75 20.36
N PRO A 186 -41.62 9.00 20.37
CA PRO A 186 -40.79 10.16 20.04
C PRO A 186 -39.57 10.21 20.98
N ILE A 187 -38.38 10.20 20.39
CA ILE A 187 -37.12 10.36 21.12
C ILE A 187 -37.06 11.81 21.62
N PRO A 188 -36.80 12.04 22.92
CA PRO A 188 -36.62 13.38 23.46
C PRO A 188 -35.53 14.13 22.70
N THR A 189 -35.89 15.25 22.09
CA THR A 189 -34.96 16.15 21.42
C THR A 189 -33.92 16.64 22.44
N LYS A 190 -32.65 16.28 22.25
CA LYS A 190 -31.57 16.79 23.09
C LYS A 190 -31.55 18.32 23.03
N PRO A 191 -31.25 19.00 24.15
CA PRO A 191 -31.01 20.44 24.16
C PRO A 191 -29.95 20.81 23.10
N PRO A 192 -30.08 21.97 22.44
CA PRO A 192 -29.09 22.43 21.48
C PRO A 192 -27.72 22.50 22.16
N VAL A 193 -26.74 21.83 21.55
CA VAL A 193 -25.35 21.88 22.01
C VAL A 193 -24.90 23.34 21.95
N PRO A 194 -24.29 23.89 23.02
CA PRO A 194 -23.74 25.23 23.02
C PRO A 194 -22.81 25.41 21.83
N THR A 195 -23.10 26.38 20.97
CA THR A 195 -22.22 26.77 19.87
C THR A 195 -20.96 27.37 20.50
N LEU A 196 -19.86 26.61 20.48
CA LEU A 196 -18.59 27.07 20.99
C LEU A 196 -18.16 28.33 20.23
N ALA A 197 -17.71 29.34 20.97
CA ALA A 197 -17.14 30.57 20.42
C ALA A 197 -16.03 30.25 19.41
N PRO A 198 -15.86 31.05 18.34
CA PRO A 198 -14.89 30.79 17.28
C PRO A 198 -13.50 30.60 17.87
N THR A 199 -13.02 29.36 17.76
CA THR A 199 -11.65 28.97 18.06
C THR A 199 -10.71 29.91 17.29
N GLN A 200 -9.60 30.31 17.92
CA GLN A 200 -8.60 31.20 17.33
C GLN A 200 -8.35 30.85 15.86
N PRO A 201 -8.12 31.86 14.98
CA PRO A 201 -7.81 31.60 13.59
C PRO A 201 -6.69 30.54 13.54
N PRO A 202 -6.92 29.40 12.88
CA PRO A 202 -5.98 28.30 12.89
C PRO A 202 -4.63 28.85 12.44
N LYS A 203 -3.57 28.56 13.20
CA LYS A 203 -2.21 28.87 12.75
C LYS A 203 -2.10 28.36 11.33
N THR A 204 -1.84 29.27 10.40
CA THR A 204 -1.73 28.91 8.99
C THR A 204 -0.56 27.96 8.87
N GLY A 205 -0.83 26.73 8.42
CA GLY A 205 0.19 25.70 8.30
C GLY A 205 1.23 26.03 7.22
N VAL A 206 2.08 25.07 6.87
CA VAL A 206 3.00 25.21 5.73
C VAL A 206 2.25 25.72 4.51
N ASN A 207 2.82 26.73 3.86
CA ASN A 207 2.27 27.40 2.69
C ASN A 207 0.86 27.96 2.86
N GLY A 208 0.34 28.15 4.07
CA GLY A 208 -1.01 28.69 4.29
C GLY A 208 -2.14 27.66 4.22
N ASN A 209 -1.84 26.35 4.32
CA ASN A 209 -2.88 25.33 4.19
C ASN A 209 -3.96 25.47 5.29
N PRO A 210 -5.24 25.20 4.96
CA PRO A 210 -6.37 25.49 5.84
C PRO A 210 -6.48 24.53 7.05
N TRP A 211 -5.70 23.45 7.07
CA TRP A 211 -5.72 22.46 8.14
C TRP A 211 -4.68 22.71 9.22
N GLY A 212 -3.85 23.74 9.06
CA GLY A 212 -2.77 24.04 10.01
C GLY A 212 -1.67 22.99 10.02
N TYR A 213 -1.54 22.19 8.96
CA TYR A 213 -0.50 21.16 8.89
C TYR A 213 0.86 21.80 8.71
N ASP A 214 1.89 21.31 9.39
CA ASP A 214 3.25 21.84 9.28
C ASP A 214 4.31 20.75 9.45
N PHE A 215 5.58 21.15 9.50
CA PHE A 215 6.72 20.24 9.72
C PHE A 215 7.22 20.26 11.17
N THR A 216 6.50 20.93 12.08
CA THR A 216 6.80 20.91 13.51
C THR A 216 6.32 19.56 14.06
N PRO A 217 7.15 18.80 14.79
CA PRO A 217 6.75 17.51 15.32
C PRO A 217 5.41 17.57 16.08
N GLY A 218 4.45 16.77 15.64
CA GLY A 218 3.08 16.73 16.15
C GLY A 218 2.43 15.38 15.86
N ASN A 219 1.12 15.38 15.57
CA ASN A 219 0.40 14.15 15.24
C ASN A 219 0.56 13.81 13.76
N LEU A 220 0.97 12.58 13.45
CA LEU A 220 1.07 12.07 12.08
C LEU A 220 -0.31 12.03 11.41
N ILE A 221 -0.37 12.45 10.15
CA ILE A 221 -1.61 12.53 9.37
C ILE A 221 -1.79 11.21 8.60
N SER A 222 -2.57 10.28 9.14
CA SER A 222 -2.88 9.00 8.47
C SER A 222 -4.20 9.03 7.69
N SER A 223 -5.00 10.09 7.85
CA SER A 223 -6.29 10.27 7.17
C SER A 223 -6.39 11.71 6.67
N PRO A 224 -5.67 12.06 5.59
CA PRO A 224 -5.73 13.39 5.02
C PRO A 224 -7.14 13.70 4.48
N PRO A 225 -7.55 14.97 4.46
CA PRO A 225 -8.81 15.40 3.88
C PRO A 225 -8.85 15.12 2.37
N ALA A 226 -10.03 14.84 1.81
CA ALA A 226 -10.16 14.38 0.42
C ALA A 226 -9.62 15.38 -0.61
N ASN A 227 -9.65 16.68 -0.31
CA ASN A 227 -9.11 17.77 -1.13
C ASN A 227 -7.65 18.11 -0.80
N PHE A 228 -6.92 17.23 -0.09
CA PHE A 228 -5.52 17.44 0.25
C PHE A 228 -4.64 17.69 -0.98
N CYS A 229 -4.83 16.88 -2.03
CA CYS A 229 -4.06 16.97 -3.28
C CYS A 229 -4.49 18.11 -4.20
N ASP A 230 -5.55 18.84 -3.86
CA ASP A 230 -5.90 20.08 -4.54
C ASP A 230 -5.00 21.24 -4.05
N TYR A 231 -4.44 21.10 -2.84
CA TYR A 231 -3.56 22.10 -2.21
C TYR A 231 -2.09 21.72 -2.33
N PHE A 232 -1.77 20.46 -2.02
CA PHE A 232 -0.41 19.94 -2.05
C PHE A 232 -0.17 19.16 -3.33
N ASN A 233 1.05 19.26 -3.88
CA ASN A 233 1.43 18.49 -5.06
C ASN A 233 1.64 17.01 -4.69
N CYS A 234 0.60 16.20 -4.82
CA CYS A 234 0.66 14.77 -4.49
C CYS A 234 1.29 13.94 -5.60
N ILE A 235 1.92 12.83 -5.22
CA ILE A 235 2.27 11.75 -6.15
C ILE A 235 1.00 11.10 -6.72
N LYS A 236 1.09 10.53 -7.93
CA LYS A 236 -0.07 9.88 -8.59
C LYS A 236 -0.71 8.76 -7.77
N SER A 237 0.10 8.03 -6.99
CA SER A 237 -0.34 6.91 -6.17
C SER A 237 -0.79 7.32 -4.76
N PHE A 238 -0.90 8.61 -4.44
CA PHE A 238 -1.22 9.09 -3.09
C PHE A 238 -2.47 8.41 -2.50
N TRP A 239 -3.60 8.43 -3.23
CA TRP A 239 -4.84 7.79 -2.79
C TRP A 239 -4.86 6.27 -3.00
N GLN A 240 -3.85 5.69 -3.65
CA GLN A 240 -3.71 4.25 -3.85
C GLN A 240 -2.87 3.60 -2.74
N SER A 241 -1.91 4.35 -2.19
CA SER A 241 -0.95 3.88 -1.18
C SER A 241 -1.22 4.55 0.16
N THR A 242 -2.27 4.12 0.84
CA THR A 242 -2.76 4.73 2.10
C THR A 242 -2.30 3.99 3.37
N ASN A 243 -1.20 3.26 3.30
CA ASN A 243 -0.72 2.38 4.39
C ASN A 243 0.21 3.08 5.39
N GLY A 244 0.42 4.40 5.24
CA GLY A 244 1.33 5.17 6.08
C GLY A 244 0.71 6.49 6.57
N TYR A 245 1.59 7.46 6.80
CA TYR A 245 1.21 8.84 7.06
C TYR A 245 1.61 9.73 5.88
N VAL A 246 1.14 10.97 5.88
CA VAL A 246 1.53 11.96 4.88
C VAL A 246 2.96 12.42 5.11
N ASP A 247 3.81 12.27 4.09
CA ASP A 247 5.19 12.71 4.08
C ASP A 247 5.53 13.51 2.81
N GLU A 248 6.46 14.45 2.93
CA GLU A 248 7.08 15.14 1.81
C GLU A 248 8.21 14.25 1.27
N CYS A 249 8.22 14.00 -0.03
CA CYS A 249 9.32 13.36 -0.75
C CYS A 249 10.43 14.37 -1.05
N ASN A 250 11.62 13.90 -1.44
CA ASN A 250 12.76 14.78 -1.73
C ASN A 250 12.54 15.75 -2.91
N ASP A 251 11.70 15.38 -3.87
CA ASP A 251 11.30 16.25 -4.99
C ASP A 251 10.22 17.28 -4.64
N GLY A 252 9.77 17.34 -3.39
CA GLY A 252 8.73 18.25 -2.90
C GLY A 252 7.29 17.79 -3.16
N THR A 253 7.09 16.60 -3.72
CA THR A 253 5.76 15.98 -3.80
C THR A 253 5.36 15.35 -2.47
N PHE A 254 4.07 15.10 -2.28
CA PHE A 254 3.55 14.45 -1.07
C PHE A 254 3.08 13.02 -1.35
N SER A 255 3.39 12.13 -0.42
CA SER A 255 3.02 10.72 -0.41
C SER A 255 2.15 10.39 0.81
N HIS A 256 1.30 9.36 0.72
CA HIS A 256 0.53 8.82 1.86
C HIS A 256 1.08 7.45 2.33
N SER A 257 2.32 7.16 1.94
CA SER A 257 3.03 5.94 2.30
C SER A 257 4.15 6.16 3.31
N GLY A 258 4.26 7.35 3.91
CA GLY A 258 5.28 7.66 4.91
C GLY A 258 5.39 6.61 6.02
N GLY A 259 6.62 6.21 6.34
CA GLY A 259 6.96 5.14 7.28
C GLY A 259 6.84 3.72 6.70
N VAL A 260 6.41 3.56 5.45
CA VAL A 260 6.39 2.27 4.74
C VAL A 260 7.69 2.08 3.98
N ARG A 261 8.22 0.84 3.99
CA ARG A 261 9.44 0.50 3.24
C ARG A 261 9.28 0.87 1.75
N GLY A 262 10.16 1.72 1.25
CA GLY A 262 10.16 2.17 -0.15
C GLY A 262 9.24 3.36 -0.44
N ALA A 263 8.69 4.01 0.59
CA ALA A 263 7.99 5.28 0.45
C ALA A 263 8.86 6.30 -0.30
N CYS A 264 8.23 7.08 -1.18
CA CYS A 264 8.89 8.06 -2.03
C CYS A 264 10.05 7.52 -2.89
N SER A 265 10.21 6.20 -3.09
CA SER A 265 11.36 5.62 -3.80
C SER A 265 11.52 6.15 -5.24
N SER A 266 10.43 6.40 -5.96
CA SER A 266 10.44 7.03 -7.29
C SER A 266 10.56 8.56 -7.28
N HIS A 267 10.57 9.16 -6.08
CA HIS A 267 10.54 10.60 -5.81
C HIS A 267 11.74 11.05 -4.97
N GLY A 268 12.84 10.30 -5.04
CA GLY A 268 14.10 10.61 -4.35
C GLY A 268 14.17 10.20 -2.88
N GLY A 269 13.18 9.46 -2.37
CA GLY A 269 13.08 9.02 -0.98
C GLY A 269 12.27 9.96 -0.09
N GLU A 270 11.98 9.50 1.12
CA GLU A 270 11.27 10.26 2.15
C GLU A 270 12.14 11.43 2.61
N LYS A 271 11.59 12.63 2.66
CA LYS A 271 12.28 13.82 3.17
C LYS A 271 11.90 14.09 4.62
N ARG A 272 10.59 14.20 4.91
CA ARG A 272 10.06 14.44 6.25
C ARG A 272 8.54 14.23 6.35
N PRO A 273 8.02 13.81 7.52
CA PRO A 273 6.60 13.76 7.81
C PRO A 273 5.94 15.15 7.85
N LEU A 274 4.67 15.21 7.46
CA LEU A 274 3.78 16.34 7.69
C LEU A 274 2.91 16.06 8.94
N TYR A 275 2.78 17.04 9.81
CA TYR A 275 2.12 16.91 11.12
C TYR A 275 0.87 17.77 11.23
N SER A 276 -0.01 17.36 12.13
CA SER A 276 -1.20 18.09 12.59
C SER A 276 -1.06 18.46 14.07
N HIS A 277 -1.76 19.54 14.46
CA HIS A 277 -1.73 20.13 15.81
C HIS A 277 -3.14 20.41 16.33
#